data_AF-A0AAQ5Y4Z1-F1
#
_entry.id   AF-A0AAQ5Y4Z1-F1
#
_cell.length_a   1.000
_cell.length_b   1.000
_cell.length_c   1.000
_cell.angle_alpha   90.00
_cell.angle_beta   90.00
_cell.angle_gamma   90.00
#
_symmetry.space_group_name_H-M   'P 1'
#
loop_
_entity.id
_entity.type
_entity.pdbx_description
1 polymer ?
#
loop_
_entity_poly.entity_id
_entity_poly.type
_entity_poly.pdbx_seq_one_letter_code
_entity_poly.pdbx_strand_id
1 'polypeptide(L)'
;MNHTPSPHLSEGSKSAGGGLLCSLGLGSDRGIRSPDSLTHTPSPTGETPSSSPPLLLSPGLGSLGLCSLGAMSEGAGADWESREELRLRELEEARARATQMEKTMRWWSDCTANWREKWSKVRAERNRARDEVRQLRQRLDTLTKELTSVRRERQELASENEMLRQEMLHVRGDHAAPPPSATSFSPTHPRGAYSSSTPSISPSSAASSSSSQVHTDGKLDRVEEGLPASPEPEPVRDVDLDRQKIGQQKDLELLESVLHSRTPGTDTQEAWDSGSGSGGVNPAGFRSSTALSRQERNRQLWEDMTMVDEDSSKLNALQLRLDESQKVLLKEREDKLLLSKSIERLEAELSQWKLKYEELSKSKQEALKQLNLLKEMHQDELGRISEDLEDELGARTSMDKKLAELRAEMERLQVENAAEWGRRERLETEKLALERDNKKLRTQAEDLEEQLAKKRRQAASALDTDLKAIQSELFERNKELADLRHVHAKLKKQFQEKTAELAHTNRRVESHEAEVKKLRLRVEELKKELGQAEDELDESHNQTRKLQRSLDEQVEHTENLQVQLEHLQSSQRSGVTFGNSTLITRQS
;
A
#
# COMPACT_ATOMS: atom_id res chain seq x y z
N MET A 1 43.70 17.63 11.85
CA MET A 1 44.30 16.48 12.55
C MET A 1 43.67 15.23 11.97
N ASN A 2 44.33 14.65 10.97
CA ASN A 2 43.95 13.39 10.33
C ASN A 2 44.78 12.27 10.95
N HIS A 3 44.14 11.21 11.40
CA HIS A 3 44.84 9.95 11.70
C HIS A 3 44.13 8.80 11.00
N THR A 4 44.75 8.37 9.92
CA THR A 4 44.66 7.02 9.35
C THR A 4 45.69 6.14 10.08
N PRO A 5 45.46 4.82 10.18
CA PRO A 5 46.59 3.91 10.18
C PRO A 5 46.47 2.84 9.09
N SER A 6 47.58 2.63 8.41
CA SER A 6 47.87 1.52 7.49
C SER A 6 48.86 0.53 8.15
N PRO A 7 49.04 -0.68 7.58
CA PRO A 7 49.35 -1.91 8.32
C PRO A 7 50.80 -2.39 8.14
N HIS A 8 51.23 -3.37 8.97
CA HIS A 8 52.45 -4.14 8.75
C HIS A 8 52.25 -5.66 8.96
N LEU A 9 52.55 -6.41 7.87
CA LEU A 9 53.37 -7.64 7.70
C LEU A 9 53.05 -8.87 8.59
N SER A 10 52.65 -10.05 8.08
CA SER A 10 53.28 -11.01 7.14
C SER A 10 54.42 -11.85 7.74
N GLU A 11 54.14 -13.12 8.01
CA GLU A 11 54.95 -14.35 7.81
C GLU A 11 54.10 -15.54 8.30
N GLY A 12 54.05 -16.74 7.71
CA GLY A 12 54.85 -17.32 6.65
C GLY A 12 54.16 -18.55 6.03
N SER A 13 54.69 -18.88 4.86
CA SER A 13 54.34 -19.90 3.88
C SER A 13 54.62 -21.36 4.28
N LYS A 14 53.88 -22.29 3.64
CA LYS A 14 54.32 -23.61 3.08
C LYS A 14 53.12 -24.16 2.26
N SER A 15 53.15 -24.16 0.91
CA SER A 15 53.71 -25.18 -0.01
C SER A 15 53.01 -26.55 0.16
N ALA A 16 52.48 -27.27 -0.84
CA ALA A 16 52.53 -27.23 -2.31
C ALA A 16 51.41 -28.11 -2.91
N GLY A 17 51.10 -27.88 -4.21
CA GLY A 17 50.74 -28.84 -5.28
C GLY A 17 49.59 -29.85 -5.05
N GLY A 18 48.69 -30.17 -5.97
CA GLY A 18 48.57 -30.00 -7.42
C GLY A 18 47.61 -31.11 -7.90
N GLY A 19 47.00 -30.97 -9.08
CA GLY A 19 46.40 -32.11 -9.80
C GLY A 19 44.87 -32.09 -9.96
N LEU A 20 44.46 -31.95 -11.22
CA LEU A 20 43.11 -32.15 -11.76
C LEU A 20 42.76 -33.65 -11.84
N LEU A 21 41.49 -34.03 -11.60
CA LEU A 21 40.59 -34.77 -12.53
C LEU A 21 39.40 -35.46 -11.84
N CYS A 22 38.22 -35.20 -12.42
CA CYS A 22 36.95 -35.93 -12.56
C CYS A 22 36.51 -37.11 -11.65
N SER A 23 35.27 -36.94 -11.15
CA SER A 23 34.09 -37.83 -11.25
C SER A 23 33.78 -38.93 -10.20
N LEU A 24 32.58 -38.74 -9.62
CA LEU A 24 31.57 -39.71 -9.11
C LEU A 24 31.84 -40.51 -7.82
N GLY A 25 30.94 -40.36 -6.84
CA GLY A 25 30.54 -41.47 -5.95
C GLY A 25 30.42 -41.16 -4.45
N LEU A 26 29.19 -40.85 -4.01
CA LEU A 26 28.52 -41.27 -2.76
C LEU A 26 29.19 -41.10 -1.38
N GLY A 27 28.55 -40.26 -0.54
CA GLY A 27 28.03 -40.67 0.78
C GLY A 27 28.93 -40.51 2.02
N SER A 28 28.62 -39.51 2.84
CA SER A 28 28.39 -39.67 4.29
C SER A 28 28.09 -38.32 4.96
N ASP A 29 26.84 -38.20 5.41
CA ASP A 29 26.46 -37.89 6.78
C ASP A 29 27.26 -36.82 7.55
N ARG A 30 26.67 -35.63 7.71
CA ARG A 30 26.76 -34.84 8.96
C ARG A 30 25.71 -33.72 9.04
N GLY A 31 24.72 -34.00 9.89
CA GLY A 31 23.82 -33.14 10.66
C GLY A 31 23.81 -31.63 10.46
N ILE A 32 22.62 -31.11 10.17
CA ILE A 32 22.13 -29.84 10.72
C ILE A 32 20.83 -30.15 11.46
N ARG A 33 20.90 -30.06 12.79
CA ARG A 33 19.83 -30.32 13.74
C ARG A 33 19.04 -29.03 13.94
N SER A 34 17.72 -29.08 13.75
CA SER A 34 16.77 -28.04 14.16
C SER A 34 16.91 -27.72 15.65
N PRO A 35 16.76 -26.45 16.08
CA PRO A 35 16.47 -26.11 17.45
C PRO A 35 14.97 -25.85 17.61
N ASP A 36 14.22 -26.90 17.90
CA ASP A 36 12.95 -26.78 18.64
C ASP A 36 13.21 -27.24 20.08
N SER A 37 12.90 -26.38 21.05
CA SER A 37 12.34 -26.67 22.39
C SER A 37 12.89 -25.75 23.50
N LEU A 38 11.94 -25.18 24.25
CA LEU A 38 12.00 -24.56 25.59
C LEU A 38 12.28 -23.05 25.68
N THR A 39 11.19 -22.28 25.73
CA THR A 39 10.74 -21.68 27.00
C THR A 39 9.24 -21.37 26.91
N HIS A 40 8.49 -21.91 27.86
CA HIS A 40 7.10 -21.57 28.09
C HIS A 40 7.02 -20.15 28.64
N THR A 41 6.33 -19.25 27.94
CA THR A 41 5.82 -17.99 28.49
C THR A 41 4.30 -18.01 28.36
N PRO A 42 3.54 -17.86 29.46
CA PRO A 42 2.09 -17.82 29.38
C PRO A 42 1.66 -16.49 28.73
N SER A 43 0.78 -16.59 27.75
CA SER A 43 0.04 -15.47 27.18
C SER A 43 -0.88 -14.85 28.25
N PRO A 44 -0.97 -13.51 28.36
CA PRO A 44 -2.05 -12.89 29.09
C PRO A 44 -3.28 -12.84 28.19
N THR A 45 -4.27 -13.68 28.49
CA THR A 45 -5.66 -13.38 28.19
C THR A 45 -6.02 -12.16 29.05
N GLY A 46 -6.23 -11.01 28.42
CA GLY A 46 -6.48 -9.76 29.12
C GLY A 46 -7.35 -8.87 28.27
N GLU A 47 -8.59 -8.76 28.69
CA GLU A 47 -9.61 -7.82 28.23
C GLU A 47 -9.02 -6.41 28.11
N THR A 48 -9.41 -5.71 27.06
CA THR A 48 -9.14 -4.27 26.88
C THR A 48 -9.83 -3.45 27.97
N PRO A 49 -9.12 -2.60 28.74
CA PRO A 49 -9.74 -1.44 29.36
C PRO A 49 -9.39 -0.17 28.57
N SER A 50 -10.43 0.64 28.44
CA SER A 50 -10.50 2.00 27.93
C SER A 50 -9.31 2.91 28.30
N SER A 51 -9.06 3.82 27.36
CA SER A 51 -8.16 4.97 27.39
C SER A 51 -8.42 5.96 28.55
N SER A 52 -7.31 6.52 29.07
CA SER A 52 -7.11 7.79 29.81
C SER A 52 -6.63 7.65 31.27
N PRO A 53 -5.59 8.40 31.72
CA PRO A 53 -5.19 8.45 33.12
C PRO A 53 -6.09 9.41 33.93
N PRO A 54 -6.46 9.10 35.19
CA PRO A 54 -7.21 10.04 36.01
C PRO A 54 -6.26 11.11 36.56
N LEU A 55 -6.61 12.38 36.37
CA LEU A 55 -6.00 13.49 37.10
C LEU A 55 -6.53 13.44 38.54
N LEU A 56 -5.67 13.09 39.49
CA LEU A 56 -5.99 13.17 40.91
C LEU A 56 -5.83 14.63 41.37
N LEU A 57 -6.97 15.22 41.76
CA LEU A 57 -7.08 16.44 42.52
C LEU A 57 -6.47 16.25 43.92
N SER A 58 -5.67 17.22 44.37
CA SER A 58 -5.14 17.31 45.73
C SER A 58 -6.25 17.50 46.77
N PRO A 59 -6.19 16.90 47.97
CA PRO A 59 -7.10 17.25 49.05
C PRO A 59 -6.75 18.64 49.61
N GLY A 60 -7.74 19.52 49.56
CA GLY A 60 -7.67 20.86 50.13
C GLY A 60 -7.51 20.86 51.65
N LEU A 61 -6.64 21.76 52.09
CA LEU A 61 -6.45 22.21 53.45
C LEU A 61 -7.77 22.77 54.01
N GLY A 62 -8.33 22.17 55.06
CA GLY A 62 -9.53 22.71 55.69
C GLY A 62 -10.15 21.83 56.77
N SER A 63 -9.60 21.87 57.98
CA SER A 63 -10.41 21.71 59.21
C SER A 63 -9.62 22.19 60.43
N LEU A 64 -9.81 23.46 60.80
CA LEU A 64 -9.60 23.93 62.16
C LEU A 64 -10.94 23.72 62.90
N GLY A 65 -10.97 22.79 63.84
CA GLY A 65 -12.17 22.47 64.59
C GLY A 65 -11.87 21.76 65.91
N LEU A 66 -11.73 22.57 66.97
CA LEU A 66 -12.08 22.26 68.38
C LEU A 66 -11.81 20.83 68.90
N CYS A 67 -10.71 20.65 69.63
CA CYS A 67 -10.63 19.75 70.79
C CYS A 67 -9.30 19.91 71.53
N SER A 68 -9.28 20.60 72.68
CA SER A 68 -8.46 20.15 73.83
C SER A 68 -8.79 20.92 75.11
N LEU A 69 -9.55 20.26 76.00
CA LEU A 69 -9.45 20.46 77.44
C LEU A 69 -9.17 19.09 78.04
N GLY A 70 -7.99 18.92 78.64
CA GLY A 70 -7.67 17.85 79.56
C GLY A 70 -6.91 16.65 78.98
N ALA A 71 -5.59 16.63 79.17
CA ALA A 71 -4.80 15.47 79.63
C ALA A 71 -3.30 15.81 79.54
N MET A 72 -2.79 16.50 80.57
CA MET A 72 -1.35 16.55 80.83
C MET A 72 -0.97 15.21 81.47
N SER A 73 -0.46 14.24 80.70
CA SER A 73 0.55 13.24 81.09
C SER A 73 0.76 12.09 80.06
N GLU A 74 0.42 12.27 78.77
CA GLU A 74 0.71 11.26 77.71
C GLU A 74 1.18 11.89 76.38
N GLY A 75 1.50 13.19 76.39
CA GLY A 75 1.69 14.01 75.17
C GLY A 75 3.02 13.87 74.44
N ALA A 76 3.99 13.11 74.96
CA ALA A 76 5.27 12.91 74.27
C ALA A 76 5.25 11.70 73.31
N GLY A 77 4.32 10.75 73.46
CA GLY A 77 4.19 9.60 72.55
C GLY A 77 3.33 9.89 71.32
N ALA A 78 2.19 10.55 71.52
CA ALA A 78 1.19 10.78 70.47
C ALA A 78 1.62 11.78 69.37
N ASP A 79 2.45 12.77 69.71
CA ASP A 79 3.02 13.73 68.74
C ASP A 79 4.08 13.05 67.84
N TRP A 80 4.85 12.11 68.41
CA TRP A 80 5.79 11.29 67.67
C TRP A 80 5.08 10.30 66.74
N GLU A 81 4.01 9.65 67.20
CA GLU A 81 3.19 8.76 66.35
C GLU A 81 2.54 9.53 65.19
N SER A 82 1.95 10.70 65.44
CA SER A 82 1.34 11.53 64.39
C SER A 82 2.34 11.99 63.34
N ARG A 83 3.56 12.36 63.77
CA ARG A 83 4.65 12.77 62.88
C ARG A 83 5.24 11.59 62.08
N GLU A 84 5.32 10.42 62.70
CA GLU A 84 5.77 9.20 62.03
C GLU A 84 4.72 8.72 61.02
N GLU A 85 3.43 8.81 61.35
CA GLU A 85 2.34 8.56 60.40
C GLU A 85 2.36 9.53 59.22
N LEU A 86 2.62 10.83 59.45
CA LEU A 86 2.76 11.80 58.37
C LEU A 86 3.95 11.43 57.46
N ARG A 87 5.11 11.07 58.03
CA ARG A 87 6.26 10.58 57.26
C ARG A 87 5.94 9.32 56.46
N LEU A 88 5.19 8.38 57.03
CA LEU A 88 4.78 7.17 56.33
C LEU A 88 3.85 7.49 55.15
N ARG A 89 2.89 8.41 55.32
CA ARG A 89 2.02 8.89 54.23
C ARG A 89 2.81 9.61 53.15
N GLU A 90 3.76 10.47 53.50
CA GLU A 90 4.66 11.14 52.54
C GLU A 90 5.53 10.14 51.78
N LEU A 91 6.04 9.09 52.45
CA LEU A 91 6.77 8.00 51.82
C LEU A 91 5.90 7.15 50.89
N GLU A 92 4.66 6.88 51.27
CA GLU A 92 3.69 6.19 50.43
C GLU A 92 3.32 7.02 49.19
N GLU A 93 3.11 8.33 49.36
CA GLU A 93 2.86 9.23 48.24
C GLU A 93 4.07 9.32 47.30
N ALA A 94 5.28 9.40 47.84
CA ALA A 94 6.51 9.37 47.05
C ALA A 94 6.65 8.05 46.28
N ARG A 95 6.33 6.90 46.89
CA ARG A 95 6.31 5.58 46.23
C ARG A 95 5.24 5.50 45.14
N ALA A 96 4.07 6.07 45.38
CA ALA A 96 2.99 6.12 44.39
C ALA A 96 3.40 6.98 43.18
N ARG A 97 4.00 8.16 43.41
CA ARG A 97 4.54 9.03 42.35
C ARG A 97 5.66 8.34 41.57
N ALA A 98 6.58 7.64 42.26
CA ALA A 98 7.64 6.88 41.61
C ALA A 98 7.09 5.75 40.73
N THR A 99 6.08 5.02 41.21
CA THR A 99 5.41 3.96 40.44
C THR A 99 4.72 4.52 39.19
N GLN A 100 4.07 5.68 39.31
CA GLN A 100 3.42 6.33 38.17
C GLN A 100 4.45 6.84 37.14
N MET A 101 5.56 7.40 37.60
CA MET A 101 6.67 7.80 36.74
C MET A 101 7.28 6.61 36.01
N GLU A 102 7.43 5.47 36.70
CA GLU A 102 7.89 4.21 36.11
C GLU A 102 6.95 3.68 35.02
N LYS A 103 5.63 3.72 35.24
CA LYS A 103 4.63 3.35 34.23
C LYS A 103 4.75 4.25 33.00
N THR A 104 4.89 5.54 33.23
CA THR A 104 5.04 6.54 32.16
C THR A 104 6.33 6.29 31.38
N MET A 105 7.46 6.06 32.05
CA MET A 105 8.72 5.74 31.39
C MET A 105 8.66 4.44 30.58
N ARG A 106 8.02 3.40 31.12
CA ARG A 106 7.80 2.14 30.37
C ARG A 106 6.97 2.38 29.11
N TRP A 107 5.89 3.16 29.22
CA TRP A 107 5.08 3.53 28.06
C TRP A 107 5.90 4.26 26.98
N TRP A 108 6.70 5.26 27.36
CA TRP A 108 7.58 5.96 26.41
C TRP A 108 8.63 5.02 25.78
N SER A 109 9.16 4.08 26.55
CA SER A 109 10.09 3.05 26.06
C SER A 109 9.42 2.15 25.03
N ASP A 110 8.21 1.66 25.32
CA ASP A 110 7.44 0.79 24.43
C ASP A 110 7.03 1.51 23.15
N CYS A 111 6.59 2.78 23.25
CA CYS A 111 6.33 3.61 22.08
C CYS A 111 7.58 3.77 21.20
N THR A 112 8.74 4.01 21.81
CA THR A 112 10.02 4.15 21.10
C THR A 112 10.43 2.85 20.44
N ALA A 113 10.29 1.72 21.14
CA ALA A 113 10.59 0.39 20.60
C ALA A 113 9.67 0.04 19.43
N ASN A 114 8.35 0.27 19.56
CA ASN A 114 7.36 0.02 18.53
C ASN A 114 7.66 0.84 17.26
N TRP A 115 8.01 2.12 17.42
CA TRP A 115 8.35 2.97 16.28
C TRP A 115 9.64 2.49 15.60
N ARG A 116 10.69 2.16 16.37
CA ARG A 116 11.93 1.59 15.83
C ARG A 116 11.69 0.30 15.06
N GLU A 117 10.83 -0.57 15.57
CA GLU A 117 10.48 -1.83 14.92
C GLU A 117 9.74 -1.57 13.60
N LYS A 118 8.71 -0.72 13.60
CA LYS A 118 7.97 -0.32 12.39
C LYS A 118 8.89 0.27 11.32
N TRP A 119 9.77 1.20 11.68
CA TRP A 119 10.75 1.76 10.75
C TRP A 119 11.76 0.73 10.26
N SER A 120 12.15 -0.23 11.09
CA SER A 120 13.05 -1.32 10.67
C SER A 120 12.36 -2.24 9.67
N LYS A 121 11.09 -2.58 9.89
CA LYS A 121 10.26 -3.35 8.93
C LYS A 121 10.12 -2.61 7.60
N VAL A 122 9.73 -1.33 7.61
CA VAL A 122 9.62 -0.52 6.39
C VAL A 122 10.95 -0.43 5.64
N ARG A 123 12.07 -0.24 6.36
CA ARG A 123 13.40 -0.22 5.74
C ARG A 123 13.79 -1.58 5.16
N ALA A 124 13.46 -2.68 5.84
CA ALA A 124 13.73 -4.03 5.37
C ALA A 124 12.93 -4.34 4.09
N GLU A 125 11.63 -4.05 4.08
CA GLU A 125 10.77 -4.23 2.89
C GLU A 125 11.24 -3.38 1.71
N ARG A 126 11.55 -2.09 1.95
CA ARG A 126 12.14 -1.21 0.93
C ARG A 126 13.45 -1.77 0.37
N ASN A 127 14.32 -2.32 1.24
CA ASN A 127 15.58 -2.92 0.81
C ASN A 127 15.33 -4.20 0.00
N ARG A 128 14.40 -5.04 0.45
CA ARG A 128 14.00 -6.27 -0.24
C ARG A 128 13.47 -5.99 -1.64
N ALA A 129 12.56 -5.02 -1.77
CA ALA A 129 12.06 -4.59 -3.08
C ALA A 129 13.20 -4.07 -3.98
N ARG A 130 14.18 -3.35 -3.42
CA ARG A 130 15.38 -2.93 -4.18
C ARG A 130 16.26 -4.11 -4.60
N ASP A 131 16.40 -5.13 -3.75
CA ASP A 131 17.13 -6.36 -4.06
C ASP A 131 16.44 -7.16 -5.17
N GLU A 132 15.11 -7.31 -5.08
CA GLU A 132 14.29 -7.98 -6.10
C GLU A 132 14.37 -7.27 -7.45
N VAL A 133 14.28 -5.94 -7.48
CA VAL A 133 14.48 -5.17 -8.73
C VAL A 133 15.86 -5.40 -9.30
N ARG A 134 16.91 -5.46 -8.47
CA ARG A 134 18.28 -5.78 -8.95
C ARG A 134 18.37 -7.19 -9.51
N GLN A 135 17.77 -8.17 -8.86
CA GLN A 135 17.73 -9.56 -9.34
C GLN A 135 16.96 -9.69 -10.66
N LEU A 136 15.79 -9.03 -10.78
CA LEU A 136 15.00 -9.04 -12.01
C LEU A 136 15.74 -8.39 -13.17
N ARG A 137 16.45 -7.28 -12.92
CA ARG A 137 17.33 -6.65 -13.94
C ARG A 137 18.44 -7.61 -14.38
N GLN A 138 19.11 -8.27 -13.46
CA GLN A 138 20.14 -9.26 -13.80
C GLN A 138 19.58 -10.44 -14.61
N ARG A 139 18.40 -10.95 -14.25
CA ARG A 139 17.73 -12.02 -15.01
C ARG A 139 17.33 -11.56 -16.41
N LEU A 140 16.82 -10.33 -16.54
CA LEU A 140 16.51 -9.73 -17.83
C LEU A 140 17.75 -9.64 -18.71
N ASP A 141 18.88 -9.18 -18.15
CA ASP A 141 20.15 -9.07 -18.88
C ASP A 141 20.65 -10.45 -19.34
N THR A 142 20.54 -11.48 -18.48
CA THR A 142 20.90 -12.86 -18.84
C THR A 142 20.02 -13.40 -19.96
N LEU A 143 18.70 -13.31 -19.83
CA LEU A 143 17.76 -13.77 -20.86
C LEU A 143 17.93 -13.00 -22.18
N THR A 144 18.26 -11.71 -22.10
CA THR A 144 18.56 -10.90 -23.28
C THR A 144 19.80 -11.41 -23.99
N LYS A 145 20.87 -11.74 -23.24
CA LYS A 145 22.09 -12.36 -23.80
C LYS A 145 21.80 -13.71 -24.43
N GLU A 146 21.06 -14.58 -23.76
CA GLU A 146 20.64 -15.89 -24.31
C GLU A 146 19.82 -15.72 -25.59
N LEU A 147 18.85 -14.81 -25.61
CA LEU A 147 18.06 -14.50 -26.81
C LEU A 147 18.94 -14.01 -27.96
N THR A 148 19.93 -13.16 -27.68
CA THR A 148 20.90 -12.74 -28.71
C THR A 148 21.79 -13.90 -29.17
N SER A 149 22.12 -14.85 -28.30
CA SER A 149 22.89 -16.05 -28.68
C SER A 149 22.10 -16.95 -29.60
N VAL A 150 20.87 -17.30 -29.22
CA VAL A 150 19.97 -18.13 -30.03
C VAL A 150 19.67 -17.48 -31.38
N ARG A 151 19.53 -16.14 -31.42
CA ARG A 151 19.39 -15.42 -32.71
C ARG A 151 20.61 -15.57 -33.60
N ARG A 152 21.82 -15.56 -33.03
CA ARG A 152 23.08 -15.74 -33.77
C ARG A 152 23.20 -17.18 -34.28
N GLU A 153 22.98 -18.16 -33.41
CA GLU A 153 22.97 -19.59 -33.78
C GLU A 153 21.95 -19.89 -34.88
N ARG A 154 20.74 -19.30 -34.78
CA ARG A 154 19.74 -19.40 -35.85
C ARG A 154 20.24 -18.81 -37.17
N GLN A 155 20.94 -17.67 -37.13
CA GLN A 155 21.47 -17.04 -38.33
C GLN A 155 22.60 -17.88 -38.95
N GLU A 156 23.47 -18.45 -38.12
CA GLU A 156 24.54 -19.38 -38.52
C GLU A 156 23.94 -20.63 -39.18
N LEU A 157 23.00 -21.31 -38.53
CA LEU A 157 22.29 -22.47 -39.09
C LEU A 157 21.52 -22.15 -40.38
N ALA A 158 20.97 -20.94 -40.50
CA ALA A 158 20.32 -20.49 -41.73
C ALA A 158 21.34 -20.32 -42.86
N SER A 159 22.51 -19.76 -42.57
CA SER A 159 23.59 -19.62 -43.55
C SER A 159 24.19 -20.96 -43.98
N GLU A 160 24.36 -21.90 -43.05
CA GLU A 160 24.78 -23.28 -43.33
C GLU A 160 23.75 -24.02 -44.18
N ASN A 161 22.46 -23.90 -43.86
CA ASN A 161 21.39 -24.48 -44.68
C ASN A 161 21.37 -23.93 -46.10
N GLU A 162 21.61 -22.63 -46.26
CA GLU A 162 21.68 -22.00 -47.57
C GLU A 162 22.89 -22.49 -48.37
N MET A 163 24.05 -22.64 -47.71
CA MET A 163 25.25 -23.21 -48.31
C MET A 163 25.03 -24.67 -48.76
N LEU A 164 24.44 -25.50 -47.90
CA LEU A 164 24.09 -26.88 -48.24
C LEU A 164 23.07 -26.96 -49.39
N ARG A 165 22.11 -26.04 -49.46
CA ARG A 165 21.19 -25.95 -50.60
C ARG A 165 21.92 -25.61 -51.90
N GLN A 166 22.89 -24.70 -51.85
CA GLN A 166 23.70 -24.34 -53.01
C GLN A 166 24.61 -25.50 -53.45
N GLU A 167 25.19 -26.25 -52.51
CA GLU A 167 25.95 -27.48 -52.80
C GLU A 167 25.05 -28.57 -53.42
N MET A 168 23.88 -28.81 -52.84
CA MET A 168 22.89 -29.73 -53.42
C MET A 168 22.49 -29.33 -54.84
N LEU A 169 22.33 -28.03 -55.10
CA LEU A 169 22.03 -27.52 -56.45
C LEU A 169 23.20 -27.68 -57.41
N HIS A 170 24.45 -27.51 -56.97
CA HIS A 170 25.63 -27.81 -57.79
C HIS A 170 25.71 -29.30 -58.14
N VAL A 171 25.55 -30.19 -57.15
CA VAL A 171 25.55 -31.65 -57.37
C VAL A 171 24.37 -32.10 -58.24
N ARG A 172 23.21 -31.44 -58.12
CA ARG A 172 22.05 -31.67 -59.00
C ARG A 172 22.24 -31.12 -60.41
N GLY A 173 23.01 -30.03 -60.57
CA GLY A 173 23.40 -29.49 -61.87
C GLY A 173 24.30 -30.44 -62.65
N ASP A 174 25.17 -31.18 -61.96
CA ASP A 174 26.02 -32.24 -62.55
C ASP A 174 25.25 -33.54 -62.86
N HIS A 175 23.99 -33.63 -62.41
CA HIS A 175 23.08 -34.76 -62.65
C HIS A 175 21.75 -34.30 -63.28
N ALA A 176 21.80 -33.57 -64.40
CA ALA A 176 20.62 -33.21 -65.18
C ALA A 176 20.48 -34.06 -66.45
N ALA A 177 19.66 -35.12 -66.38
CA ALA A 177 18.96 -35.73 -67.53
C ALA A 177 17.46 -35.35 -67.45
N PRO A 178 16.76 -35.14 -68.58
CA PRO A 178 15.44 -34.51 -68.57
C PRO A 178 14.32 -35.51 -68.21
N PRO A 179 13.19 -35.04 -67.63
CA PRO A 179 12.08 -35.91 -67.25
C PRO A 179 11.07 -36.06 -68.40
N PRO A 180 10.34 -37.19 -68.50
CA PRO A 180 9.14 -37.26 -69.33
C PRO A 180 7.90 -36.86 -68.53
N SER A 181 7.09 -36.07 -69.20
CA SER A 181 5.74 -35.62 -68.87
C SER A 181 4.77 -36.77 -68.62
N ALA A 182 3.84 -36.62 -67.67
CA ALA A 182 2.45 -37.12 -67.79
C ALA A 182 1.56 -36.72 -66.59
N THR A 183 0.59 -35.84 -66.91
CA THR A 183 -0.83 -35.86 -66.50
C THR A 183 -1.26 -35.76 -65.03
N SER A 184 -1.79 -34.57 -64.72
CA SER A 184 -3.13 -34.25 -64.17
C SER A 184 -3.76 -35.19 -63.14
N PHE A 185 -4.16 -34.64 -61.98
CA PHE A 185 -5.58 -34.50 -61.56
C PHE A 185 -5.65 -33.64 -60.28
N SER A 186 -6.48 -32.60 -60.31
CA SER A 186 -7.04 -31.87 -59.15
C SER A 186 -8.41 -32.50 -58.79
N PRO A 187 -9.22 -32.02 -57.81
CA PRO A 187 -9.03 -31.10 -56.68
C PRO A 187 -9.64 -31.64 -55.35
N THR A 188 -9.56 -30.87 -54.25
CA THR A 188 -10.56 -30.66 -53.17
C THR A 188 -9.94 -30.57 -51.76
N HIS A 189 -10.19 -29.44 -51.09
CA HIS A 189 -9.87 -29.19 -49.68
C HIS A 189 -11.18 -29.12 -48.86
N PRO A 190 -11.18 -29.68 -47.63
CA PRO A 190 -11.98 -29.12 -46.56
C PRO A 190 -11.12 -28.73 -45.33
N ARG A 191 -11.24 -27.46 -44.96
CA ARG A 191 -11.50 -26.88 -43.62
C ARG A 191 -10.75 -27.38 -42.37
N GLY A 192 -10.12 -26.41 -41.70
CA GLY A 192 -9.96 -26.28 -40.23
C GLY A 192 -8.52 -26.43 -39.74
N ALA A 193 -7.99 -25.65 -38.81
CA ALA A 193 -8.39 -24.42 -38.12
C ALA A 193 -7.14 -23.92 -37.32
N TYR A 194 -7.33 -22.84 -36.55
CA TYR A 194 -6.47 -22.33 -35.47
C TYR A 194 -5.09 -21.75 -35.86
N SER A 195 -5.02 -20.42 -35.93
CA SER A 195 -3.80 -19.66 -35.65
C SER A 195 -4.15 -18.53 -34.70
N SER A 196 -3.62 -18.64 -33.49
CA SER A 196 -3.57 -17.57 -32.48
C SER A 196 -2.48 -16.58 -32.88
N SER A 197 -2.81 -15.30 -32.92
CA SER A 197 -1.84 -14.23 -33.07
C SER A 197 -2.17 -13.13 -32.07
N THR A 198 -1.26 -12.98 -31.12
CA THR A 198 -1.10 -11.90 -30.16
C THR A 198 -0.66 -10.60 -30.85
N PRO A 199 -1.18 -9.43 -30.45
CA PRO A 199 -0.46 -8.16 -30.57
C PRO A 199 -0.04 -7.67 -29.17
N SER A 200 1.26 -7.52 -28.88
CA SER A 200 2.08 -6.34 -29.14
C SER A 200 1.52 -5.07 -28.50
N ILE A 201 2.00 -4.76 -27.28
CA ILE A 201 1.83 -3.48 -26.57
C ILE A 201 3.14 -2.71 -26.68
N SER A 202 3.05 -1.42 -27.01
CA SER A 202 4.13 -0.43 -26.81
C SER A 202 3.58 0.77 -26.05
N PRO A 203 4.42 1.49 -25.28
CA PRO A 203 3.98 2.40 -24.22
C PRO A 203 3.92 3.86 -24.67
N SER A 204 3.10 4.67 -24.01
CA SER A 204 3.16 6.13 -24.08
C SER A 204 2.79 6.75 -22.72
N SER A 205 3.48 7.85 -22.43
CA SER A 205 3.68 8.45 -21.11
C SER A 205 2.59 9.42 -20.65
N ALA A 206 2.45 9.50 -19.32
CA ALA A 206 2.23 10.66 -18.44
C ALA A 206 1.37 11.88 -18.87
N ALA A 207 0.39 12.25 -18.03
CA ALA A 207 0.33 13.53 -17.30
C ALA A 207 -0.91 13.67 -16.37
N SER A 208 -0.61 13.99 -15.10
CA SER A 208 -1.22 14.93 -14.14
C SER A 208 -2.74 15.31 -14.09
N SER A 209 -3.30 15.08 -12.89
CA SER A 209 -3.92 16.03 -11.92
C SER A 209 -5.27 16.75 -12.14
N SER A 210 -5.99 16.85 -11.00
CA SER A 210 -7.06 17.80 -10.59
C SER A 210 -8.48 17.50 -11.07
N SER A 211 -9.59 17.88 -10.43
CA SER A 211 -10.03 18.24 -9.05
C SER A 211 -11.54 18.58 -9.20
N SER A 212 -12.31 18.46 -8.13
CA SER A 212 -13.58 19.17 -7.84
C SER A 212 -14.95 18.67 -8.36
N GLN A 213 -15.82 18.49 -7.35
CA GLN A 213 -17.21 18.94 -7.19
C GLN A 213 -18.42 18.22 -7.86
N VAL A 214 -19.30 17.76 -6.95
CA VAL A 214 -20.75 18.04 -6.81
C VAL A 214 -21.69 17.58 -7.94
N HIS A 215 -22.62 16.66 -7.62
CA HIS A 215 -24.06 16.95 -7.61
C HIS A 215 -24.86 15.76 -7.03
N THR A 216 -25.79 16.12 -6.17
CA THR A 216 -26.81 15.31 -5.48
C THR A 216 -28.10 15.25 -6.28
N ASP A 217 -28.78 14.10 -6.27
CA ASP A 217 -30.25 13.91 -6.26
C ASP A 217 -30.50 12.38 -6.30
N GLY A 218 -31.44 11.75 -5.62
CA GLY A 218 -32.62 12.18 -4.87
C GLY A 218 -33.72 11.13 -5.07
N LYS A 219 -34.43 10.77 -3.98
CA LYS A 219 -35.78 10.16 -3.93
C LYS A 219 -35.90 8.66 -3.59
N LEU A 220 -36.28 8.40 -2.33
CA LEU A 220 -37.21 7.32 -1.96
C LEU A 220 -38.29 7.89 -1.03
N ASP A 221 -39.48 7.32 -1.17
CA ASP A 221 -40.78 7.81 -0.74
C ASP A 221 -41.13 7.46 0.72
N ARG A 222 -42.16 8.17 1.19
CA ARG A 222 -42.67 8.38 2.55
C ARG A 222 -43.72 7.35 3.01
N VAL A 223 -43.71 7.01 4.31
CA VAL A 223 -44.87 6.65 5.20
C VAL A 223 -44.38 6.94 6.64
N GLU A 224 -44.75 8.02 7.35
CA GLU A 224 -46.01 8.42 8.02
C GLU A 224 -46.41 7.62 9.28
N GLU A 225 -46.25 8.30 10.44
CA GLU A 225 -46.90 8.19 11.78
C GLU A 225 -45.81 8.44 12.86
N GLY A 226 -45.93 9.23 13.93
CA GLY A 226 -46.94 10.08 14.54
C GLY A 226 -46.29 10.65 15.82
N LEU A 227 -46.38 11.96 16.03
CA LEU A 227 -45.91 12.70 17.22
C LEU A 227 -46.86 12.45 18.43
N PRO A 228 -46.42 12.60 19.70
CA PRO A 228 -46.47 13.93 20.32
C PRO A 228 -45.36 14.30 21.32
N ALA A 229 -45.04 15.61 21.29
CA ALA A 229 -44.78 16.51 22.42
C ALA A 229 -43.52 16.31 23.31
N SER A 230 -42.52 17.15 23.04
CA SER A 230 -41.60 17.72 24.04
C SER A 230 -42.25 18.91 24.76
N PRO A 231 -41.88 19.19 26.02
CA PRO A 231 -41.89 20.53 26.57
C PRO A 231 -40.45 21.01 26.77
N GLU A 232 -40.03 21.91 25.89
CA GLU A 232 -38.90 22.83 26.09
C GLU A 232 -39.50 24.16 26.60
N PRO A 233 -39.06 24.72 27.75
CA PRO A 233 -39.52 26.03 28.18
C PRO A 233 -38.70 27.14 27.50
N GLU A 234 -39.41 28.00 26.78
CA GLU A 234 -38.96 29.25 26.16
C GLU A 234 -38.20 30.17 27.14
N PRO A 235 -37.19 30.93 26.67
CA PRO A 235 -36.72 32.10 27.37
C PRO A 235 -37.76 33.24 27.24
N VAL A 236 -38.29 33.58 28.41
CA VAL A 236 -38.91 34.83 28.85
C VAL A 236 -38.91 35.98 27.84
N ARG A 237 -40.11 36.47 27.51
CA ARG A 237 -40.33 37.74 26.81
C ARG A 237 -39.75 38.90 27.63
N ASP A 238 -38.86 39.68 27.01
CA ASP A 238 -38.52 41.02 27.46
C ASP A 238 -39.79 41.88 27.50
N VAL A 239 -40.21 42.24 28.70
CA VAL A 239 -41.24 43.24 28.97
C VAL A 239 -40.55 44.43 29.63
N ASP A 240 -40.55 45.54 28.89
CA ASP A 240 -40.46 46.93 29.37
C ASP A 240 -39.19 47.39 30.12
N LEU A 241 -38.08 47.55 29.41
CA LEU A 241 -37.00 48.48 29.81
C LEU A 241 -37.18 49.91 29.24
N ASP A 242 -38.06 50.10 28.25
CA ASP A 242 -38.34 51.44 27.70
C ASP A 242 -39.33 52.26 28.52
N ARG A 243 -40.16 51.62 29.36
CA ARG A 243 -41.10 52.33 30.25
C ARG A 243 -40.41 52.93 31.49
N GLN A 244 -39.25 52.41 31.89
CA GLN A 244 -38.53 52.86 33.09
C GLN A 244 -37.61 54.06 32.82
N LYS A 245 -37.07 54.19 31.59
CA LYS A 245 -36.32 55.39 31.15
C LYS A 245 -37.22 56.64 30.99
N ILE A 246 -38.47 56.45 30.56
CA ILE A 246 -39.46 57.55 30.42
C ILE A 246 -39.97 58.07 31.78
N GLY A 247 -39.85 57.28 32.85
CA GLY A 247 -40.20 57.70 34.21
C GLY A 247 -39.15 58.62 34.84
N GLN A 248 -37.87 58.27 34.69
CA GLN A 248 -36.78 59.05 35.31
C GLN A 248 -36.49 60.37 34.58
N GLN A 249 -36.77 60.45 33.27
CA GLN A 249 -36.61 61.69 32.50
C GLN A 249 -37.71 62.72 32.82
N LYS A 250 -38.92 62.26 33.19
CA LYS A 250 -40.02 63.14 33.62
C LYS A 250 -39.82 63.72 35.01
N ASP A 251 -39.15 63.00 35.91
CA ASP A 251 -38.82 63.51 37.25
C ASP A 251 -37.67 64.54 37.22
N LEU A 252 -36.78 64.47 36.22
CA LEU A 252 -35.74 65.48 35.99
C LEU A 252 -36.29 66.76 35.35
N GLU A 253 -37.19 66.65 34.36
CA GLU A 253 -37.86 67.80 33.72
C GLU A 253 -38.83 68.53 34.67
N LEU A 254 -39.46 67.84 35.62
CA LEU A 254 -40.31 68.47 36.64
C LEU A 254 -39.51 69.31 37.63
N LEU A 255 -38.25 68.95 37.91
CA LEU A 255 -37.36 69.67 38.81
C LEU A 255 -36.68 70.87 38.13
N GLU A 256 -36.45 70.79 36.81
CA GLU A 256 -35.92 71.90 36.00
C GLU A 256 -37.00 72.96 35.68
N SER A 257 -38.27 72.56 35.59
CA SER A 257 -39.43 73.44 35.38
C SER A 257 -39.76 74.34 36.58
N VAL A 258 -39.29 74.01 37.79
CA VAL A 258 -39.44 74.86 38.99
C VAL A 258 -38.31 75.90 39.10
N LEU A 259 -37.20 75.72 38.38
CA LEU A 259 -36.00 76.58 38.49
C LEU A 259 -35.79 77.55 37.31
N HIS A 260 -36.64 77.55 36.27
CA HIS A 260 -36.43 78.40 35.08
C HIS A 260 -37.57 79.36 34.68
N SER A 261 -38.59 79.62 35.51
CA SER A 261 -39.54 80.70 35.23
C SER A 261 -39.17 82.03 35.90
N ARG A 262 -38.48 82.88 35.12
CA ARG A 262 -38.67 84.36 35.00
C ARG A 262 -37.85 85.28 35.92
N THR A 263 -37.08 86.28 35.46
CA THR A 263 -36.22 86.57 34.29
C THR A 263 -35.51 87.89 34.64
N PRO A 264 -34.28 88.12 34.11
CA PRO A 264 -33.59 89.41 34.16
C PRO A 264 -34.23 90.45 33.23
N GLY A 265 -34.01 91.73 33.55
CA GLY A 265 -34.64 92.89 32.91
C GLY A 265 -34.17 93.21 31.49
N THR A 266 -34.87 94.17 30.88
CA THR A 266 -34.37 94.93 29.73
C THR A 266 -34.98 96.32 29.75
N ASP A 267 -34.10 97.27 29.48
CA ASP A 267 -34.21 98.71 29.59
C ASP A 267 -35.23 99.34 28.62
N THR A 268 -35.85 100.44 29.07
CA THR A 268 -36.13 101.60 28.22
C THR A 268 -35.55 102.83 28.90
N GLN A 269 -34.31 103.09 28.52
CA GLN A 269 -33.70 104.40 28.27
C GLN A 269 -34.72 105.56 28.17
N GLU A 270 -34.60 106.56 29.03
CA GLU A 270 -34.25 107.91 28.59
C GLU A 270 -33.75 108.75 29.79
N ALA A 271 -32.52 109.22 29.63
CA ALA A 271 -31.80 110.11 30.50
C ALA A 271 -32.16 111.56 30.17
N TRP A 272 -32.25 112.42 31.19
CA TRP A 272 -31.72 113.79 31.10
C TRP A 272 -31.16 114.23 32.45
N ASP A 273 -30.10 115.03 32.32
CA ASP A 273 -29.07 115.39 33.27
C ASP A 273 -29.47 116.32 34.42
N SER A 274 -28.66 116.22 35.49
CA SER A 274 -27.97 117.29 36.23
C SER A 274 -28.55 118.71 36.25
N GLY A 275 -28.70 119.30 37.45
CA GLY A 275 -28.75 120.76 37.59
C GLY A 275 -29.08 121.26 39.00
N SER A 276 -28.12 121.96 39.62
CA SER A 276 -28.30 122.79 40.81
C SER A 276 -29.14 124.05 40.54
N GLY A 277 -29.70 124.65 41.61
CA GLY A 277 -30.25 126.01 41.62
C GLY A 277 -31.63 126.07 42.28
N SER A 278 -31.76 126.57 43.51
CA SER A 278 -31.90 127.99 43.89
C SER A 278 -33.25 128.63 43.52
N GLY A 279 -33.88 129.25 44.52
CA GLY A 279 -35.18 129.94 44.47
C GLY A 279 -36.07 129.40 45.60
N GLY A 280 -36.18 130.05 46.77
CA GLY A 280 -36.87 131.34 46.93
C GLY A 280 -38.35 131.10 46.64
N VAL A 281 -39.26 131.12 47.61
CA VAL A 281 -39.91 132.34 48.14
C VAL A 281 -40.47 132.06 49.56
N ASN A 282 -39.95 132.81 50.55
CA ASN A 282 -40.61 133.15 51.83
C ASN A 282 -41.68 134.26 51.57
N PRO A 283 -42.34 134.86 52.57
CA PRO A 283 -43.11 134.34 53.70
C PRO A 283 -44.50 135.04 53.75
N ALA A 284 -45.39 134.62 54.64
CA ALA A 284 -46.45 135.51 55.12
C ALA A 284 -46.76 135.18 56.59
N GLY A 285 -46.11 135.90 57.49
CA GLY A 285 -46.63 136.15 58.82
C GLY A 285 -47.09 137.59 58.88
N PHE A 286 -48.22 137.86 59.54
CA PHE A 286 -48.45 139.06 60.32
C PHE A 286 -49.26 138.59 61.54
N ARG A 287 -48.73 138.69 62.77
CA ARG A 287 -48.59 139.92 63.59
C ARG A 287 -49.98 140.53 63.84
N SER A 288 -50.36 141.02 65.01
CA SER A 288 -49.55 141.66 66.04
C SER A 288 -50.41 141.79 67.30
N SER A 289 -49.73 141.89 68.43
CA SER A 289 -50.23 142.41 69.70
C SER A 289 -50.39 143.93 69.70
N THR A 290 -50.99 144.45 70.79
CA THR A 290 -51.17 145.84 71.28
C THR A 290 -52.40 146.61 70.80
N ALA A 291 -53.05 147.53 71.55
CA ALA A 291 -53.26 147.81 72.97
C ALA A 291 -54.18 149.07 73.05
N LEU A 292 -54.81 149.31 74.22
CA LEU A 292 -55.37 150.59 74.73
C LEU A 292 -56.73 151.12 74.19
N SER A 293 -57.73 151.28 75.06
CA SER A 293 -57.97 152.50 75.88
C SER A 293 -59.46 152.81 76.20
N ARG A 294 -59.65 153.36 77.41
CA ARG A 294 -60.67 154.34 77.89
C ARG A 294 -62.13 153.91 78.14
N GLN A 295 -62.54 153.97 79.43
CA GLN A 295 -63.32 155.08 80.05
C GLN A 295 -63.65 154.73 81.54
N GLU A 296 -62.99 155.31 82.56
CA GLU A 296 -63.40 156.47 83.42
C GLU A 296 -64.24 156.04 84.67
N ARG A 297 -64.05 156.45 85.94
CA ARG A 297 -63.31 157.55 86.58
C ARG A 297 -63.04 157.21 88.08
N ASN A 298 -61.88 157.67 88.58
CA ASN A 298 -61.56 158.03 89.97
C ASN A 298 -61.11 156.94 90.98
N ARG A 299 -59.79 156.75 91.17
CA ARG A 299 -59.04 157.09 92.41
C ARG A 299 -57.60 156.50 92.39
N GLN A 300 -56.70 157.25 91.76
CA GLN A 300 -55.25 157.02 91.57
C GLN A 300 -54.50 156.85 92.90
N LEU A 301 -53.60 155.84 93.03
CA LEU A 301 -52.33 155.80 93.82
C LEU A 301 -51.83 154.41 94.30
N TRP A 302 -52.40 153.27 93.85
CA TRP A 302 -52.01 151.93 94.35
C TRP A 302 -51.63 150.87 93.28
N GLU A 303 -51.46 151.20 92.00
CA GLU A 303 -51.30 150.22 90.90
C GLU A 303 -49.86 149.96 90.39
N ASP A 304 -48.82 150.68 90.86
CA ASP A 304 -47.44 150.49 90.36
C ASP A 304 -46.64 149.35 91.05
N MET A 305 -47.12 148.81 92.18
CA MET A 305 -46.41 147.75 92.92
C MET A 305 -46.75 146.34 92.40
N THR A 306 -47.87 146.14 91.71
CA THR A 306 -48.36 144.81 91.30
C THR A 306 -47.87 144.35 89.92
N MET A 307 -47.49 145.27 89.03
CA MET A 307 -47.01 144.93 87.66
C MET A 307 -45.62 144.28 87.64
N VAL A 308 -44.75 144.62 88.59
CA VAL A 308 -43.38 144.07 88.68
C VAL A 308 -43.40 142.58 89.04
N ASP A 309 -44.35 142.15 89.88
CA ASP A 309 -44.52 140.73 90.25
C ASP A 309 -45.06 139.87 89.10
N GLU A 310 -45.92 140.43 88.24
CA GLU A 310 -46.47 139.71 87.08
C GLU A 310 -45.44 139.47 85.96
N ASP A 311 -44.55 140.44 85.69
CA ASP A 311 -43.52 140.30 84.65
C ASP A 311 -42.37 139.39 85.09
N SER A 312 -42.03 139.38 86.38
CA SER A 312 -41.13 138.38 86.98
C SER A 312 -41.69 136.96 86.83
N SER A 313 -43.00 136.80 87.05
CA SER A 313 -43.69 135.52 86.88
C SER A 313 -43.70 135.04 85.42
N LYS A 314 -43.88 135.94 84.45
CA LYS A 314 -43.79 135.62 83.00
C LYS A 314 -42.37 135.26 82.57
N LEU A 315 -41.36 135.97 83.07
CA LEU A 315 -39.96 135.66 82.79
C LEU A 315 -39.58 134.27 83.31
N ASN A 316 -40.01 133.93 84.54
CA ASN A 316 -39.83 132.61 85.11
C ASN A 316 -40.54 131.51 84.30
N ALA A 317 -41.76 131.76 83.81
CA ALA A 317 -42.48 130.80 82.95
C ALA A 317 -41.78 130.59 81.59
N LEU A 318 -41.23 131.65 80.99
CA LEU A 318 -40.44 131.54 79.75
C LEU A 318 -39.11 130.83 79.99
N GLN A 319 -38.44 131.07 81.12
CA GLN A 319 -37.22 130.37 81.51
C GLN A 319 -37.48 128.87 81.69
N LEU A 320 -38.56 128.49 82.38
CA LEU A 320 -38.93 127.08 82.56
C LEU A 320 -39.22 126.39 81.22
N ARG A 321 -39.92 127.08 80.31
CA ARG A 321 -40.17 126.56 78.94
C ARG A 321 -38.89 126.44 78.14
N LEU A 322 -37.94 127.36 78.29
CA LEU A 322 -36.63 127.29 77.65
C LEU A 322 -35.84 126.10 78.21
N ASP A 323 -35.75 125.95 79.52
CA ASP A 323 -35.05 124.86 80.20
C ASP A 323 -35.69 123.49 79.84
N GLU A 324 -37.01 123.42 79.75
CA GLU A 324 -37.74 122.24 79.29
C GLU A 324 -37.45 121.93 77.81
N SER A 325 -37.42 122.93 76.93
CA SER A 325 -37.05 122.75 75.52
C SER A 325 -35.59 122.32 75.34
N GLN A 326 -34.66 122.85 76.15
CA GLN A 326 -33.25 122.45 76.13
C GLN A 326 -33.08 121.01 76.61
N LYS A 327 -33.81 120.60 77.64
CA LYS A 327 -33.84 119.22 78.12
C LYS A 327 -34.39 118.26 77.07
N VAL A 328 -35.45 118.64 76.35
CA VAL A 328 -35.98 117.87 75.22
C VAL A 328 -34.93 117.75 74.12
N LEU A 329 -34.27 118.83 73.72
CA LEU A 329 -33.21 118.80 72.70
C LEU A 329 -32.01 117.94 73.11
N LEU A 330 -31.60 117.98 74.37
CA LEU A 330 -30.53 117.11 74.87
C LEU A 330 -30.95 115.64 74.79
N LYS A 331 -32.16 115.32 75.24
CA LYS A 331 -32.71 113.96 75.13
C LYS A 331 -32.82 113.51 73.67
N GLU A 332 -33.29 114.36 72.76
CA GLU A 332 -33.34 114.07 71.33
C GLU A 332 -31.95 113.84 70.74
N ARG A 333 -30.92 114.58 71.19
CA ARG A 333 -29.52 114.35 70.79
C ARG A 333 -28.98 113.03 71.31
N GLU A 334 -29.28 112.69 72.56
CA GLU A 334 -28.93 111.40 73.17
C GLU A 334 -29.61 110.24 72.46
N ASP A 335 -30.92 110.35 72.20
CA ASP A 335 -31.71 109.37 71.45
C ASP A 335 -31.19 109.22 70.01
N LYS A 336 -30.84 110.32 69.33
CA LYS A 336 -30.19 110.28 68.02
C LYS A 336 -28.85 109.55 68.06
N LEU A 337 -28.03 109.78 69.09
CA LEU A 337 -26.75 109.09 69.26
C LEU A 337 -26.97 107.58 69.50
N LEU A 338 -27.94 107.21 70.35
CA LEU A 338 -28.29 105.82 70.61
C LEU A 338 -28.81 105.12 69.35
N LEU A 339 -29.67 105.80 68.58
CA LEU A 339 -30.16 105.30 67.29
C LEU A 339 -29.01 105.14 66.29
N SER A 340 -28.11 106.11 66.19
CA SER A 340 -26.94 106.05 65.28
C SER A 340 -26.04 104.85 65.61
N LYS A 341 -25.70 104.67 66.90
CA LYS A 341 -24.96 103.48 67.37
C LYS A 341 -25.71 102.19 67.11
N SER A 342 -27.04 102.21 67.17
CA SER A 342 -27.85 101.05 66.86
C SER A 342 -27.86 100.72 65.38
N ILE A 343 -27.91 101.74 64.51
CA ILE A 343 -27.80 101.59 63.05
C ILE A 343 -26.43 101.02 62.69
N GLU A 344 -25.34 101.60 63.21
CA GLU A 344 -23.98 101.10 62.97
C GLU A 344 -23.82 99.63 63.38
N ARG A 345 -24.38 99.24 64.52
CA ARG A 345 -24.38 97.84 64.97
C ARG A 345 -25.16 96.94 64.02
N LEU A 346 -26.35 97.36 63.60
CA LEU A 346 -27.17 96.62 62.64
C LEU A 346 -26.50 96.53 61.26
N GLU A 347 -25.79 97.57 60.83
CA GLU A 347 -25.01 97.57 59.58
C GLU A 347 -23.81 96.62 59.66
N ALA A 348 -23.12 96.56 60.80
CA ALA A 348 -22.04 95.61 61.06
C ALA A 348 -22.56 94.16 61.11
N GLU A 349 -23.68 93.93 61.79
CA GLU A 349 -24.36 92.62 61.82
C GLU A 349 -24.80 92.21 60.40
N LEU A 350 -25.40 93.11 59.62
CA LEU A 350 -25.79 92.87 58.24
C LEU A 350 -24.59 92.53 57.35
N SER A 351 -23.47 93.23 57.52
CA SER A 351 -22.22 92.93 56.81
C SER A 351 -21.64 91.57 57.20
N GLN A 352 -21.69 91.23 58.50
CA GLN A 352 -21.27 89.91 58.98
C GLN A 352 -22.15 88.78 58.42
N TRP A 353 -23.48 88.98 58.39
CA TRP A 353 -24.40 87.99 57.83
C TRP A 353 -24.20 87.81 56.32
N LYS A 354 -23.85 88.87 55.58
CA LYS A 354 -23.46 88.77 54.16
C LYS A 354 -22.23 87.89 53.96
N LEU A 355 -21.16 88.12 54.73
CA LEU A 355 -19.95 87.29 54.65
C LEU A 355 -20.23 85.82 54.99
N LYS A 356 -20.98 85.57 56.06
CA LYS A 356 -21.41 84.21 56.43
C LYS A 356 -22.22 83.54 55.33
N TYR A 357 -23.10 84.28 54.66
CA TYR A 357 -23.86 83.77 53.53
C TYR A 357 -22.96 83.43 52.34
N GLU A 358 -21.99 84.28 52.00
CA GLU A 358 -21.03 84.03 50.93
C GLU A 358 -20.14 82.81 51.22
N GLU A 359 -19.64 82.66 52.44
CA GLU A 359 -18.87 81.49 52.88
C GLU A 359 -19.70 80.21 52.81
N LEU A 360 -20.94 80.24 53.30
CA LEU A 360 -21.86 79.12 53.22
C LEU A 360 -22.18 78.77 51.75
N SER A 361 -22.34 79.77 50.88
CA SER A 361 -22.55 79.57 49.45
C SER A 361 -21.34 78.92 48.77
N LYS A 362 -20.11 79.31 49.13
CA LYS A 362 -18.88 78.68 48.63
C LYS A 362 -18.74 77.24 49.12
N SER A 363 -18.95 77.01 50.42
CA SER A 363 -18.93 75.66 51.01
C SER A 363 -19.98 74.74 50.37
N LYS A 364 -21.20 75.25 50.12
CA LYS A 364 -22.23 74.53 49.36
C LYS A 364 -21.75 74.17 47.95
N GLN A 365 -21.12 75.10 47.24
CA GLN A 365 -20.62 74.84 45.89
C GLN A 365 -19.46 73.84 45.87
N GLU A 366 -18.57 73.89 46.86
CA GLU A 366 -17.48 72.91 47.03
C GLU A 366 -18.02 71.52 47.35
N ALA A 367 -19.00 71.41 48.24
CA ALA A 367 -19.67 70.16 48.54
C ALA A 367 -20.37 69.56 47.31
N LEU A 368 -21.01 70.41 46.48
CA LEU A 368 -21.61 69.98 45.22
C LEU A 368 -20.57 69.48 44.22
N LYS A 369 -19.41 70.16 44.10
CA LYS A 369 -18.30 69.71 43.25
C LYS A 369 -17.74 68.36 43.72
N GLN A 370 -17.52 68.20 45.02
CA GLN A 370 -17.05 66.94 45.60
C GLN A 370 -18.05 65.81 45.37
N LEU A 371 -19.35 66.08 45.54
CA LEU A 371 -20.40 65.11 45.26
C LEU A 371 -20.41 64.70 43.79
N ASN A 372 -20.25 65.64 42.86
CA ASN A 372 -20.20 65.33 41.43
C ASN A 372 -18.97 64.51 41.07
N LEU A 373 -17.79 64.86 41.60
CA LEU A 373 -16.57 64.06 41.39
C LEU A 373 -16.74 62.63 41.93
N LEU A 374 -17.35 62.48 43.12
CA LEU A 374 -17.63 61.16 43.68
C LEU A 374 -18.61 60.36 42.81
N LYS A 375 -19.64 61.03 42.25
CA LYS A 375 -20.57 60.40 41.31
C LYS A 375 -19.86 59.94 40.03
N GLU A 376 -18.98 60.77 39.46
CA GLU A 376 -18.17 60.41 38.29
C GLU A 376 -17.26 59.23 38.60
N MET A 377 -16.54 59.26 39.73
CA MET A 377 -15.69 58.14 40.15
C MET A 377 -16.47 56.83 40.35
N HIS A 378 -17.64 56.89 40.99
CA HIS A 378 -18.50 55.71 41.14
C HIS A 378 -19.03 55.22 39.79
N GLN A 379 -19.35 56.13 38.87
CA GLN A 379 -19.82 55.78 37.53
C GLN A 379 -18.72 55.12 36.69
N ASP A 380 -17.48 55.63 36.77
CA ASP A 380 -16.31 55.01 36.13
C ASP A 380 -16.05 53.61 36.71
N GLU A 381 -16.17 53.45 38.03
CA GLU A 381 -15.96 52.16 38.69
C GLU A 381 -17.06 51.15 38.30
N LEU A 382 -18.32 51.58 38.23
CA LEU A 382 -19.40 50.75 37.69
C LEU A 382 -19.16 50.36 36.23
N GLY A 383 -18.59 51.26 35.43
CA GLY A 383 -18.15 50.98 34.06
C GLY A 383 -17.12 49.86 34.01
N ARG A 384 -16.04 49.97 34.80
CA ARG A 384 -15.00 48.93 34.89
C ARG A 384 -15.55 47.58 35.34
N ILE A 385 -16.36 47.57 36.40
CA ILE A 385 -16.98 46.32 36.88
C ILE A 385 -17.88 45.69 35.81
N SER A 386 -18.59 46.51 35.01
CA SER A 386 -19.42 46.02 33.93
C SER A 386 -18.59 45.42 32.79
N GLU A 387 -17.49 46.08 32.39
CA GLU A 387 -16.55 45.56 31.39
C GLU A 387 -15.91 44.24 31.83
N ASP A 388 -15.44 44.16 33.08
CA ASP A 388 -14.86 42.93 33.64
C ASP A 388 -15.87 41.77 33.63
N LEU A 389 -17.14 42.05 33.98
CA LEU A 389 -18.23 41.06 33.93
C LEU A 389 -18.52 40.59 32.50
N GLU A 390 -18.50 41.48 31.52
CA GLU A 390 -18.69 41.14 30.10
C GLU A 390 -17.55 40.24 29.58
N ASP A 391 -16.31 40.55 29.94
CA ASP A 391 -15.14 39.74 29.60
C ASP A 391 -15.19 38.35 30.25
N GLU A 392 -15.58 38.27 31.53
CA GLU A 392 -15.78 36.99 32.23
C GLU A 392 -16.91 36.15 31.58
N LEU A 393 -18.02 36.78 31.21
CA LEU A 393 -19.11 36.12 30.46
C LEU A 393 -18.64 35.64 29.08
N GLY A 394 -17.81 36.43 28.39
CA GLY A 394 -17.18 36.05 27.13
C GLY A 394 -16.26 34.84 27.27
N ALA A 395 -15.41 34.83 28.29
CA ALA A 395 -14.52 33.72 28.63
C ALA A 395 -15.32 32.46 28.99
N ARG A 396 -16.40 32.62 29.75
CA ARG A 396 -17.31 31.50 30.09
C ARG A 396 -17.97 30.93 28.86
N THR A 397 -18.49 31.76 27.98
CA THR A 397 -19.12 31.33 26.72
C THR A 397 -18.11 30.60 25.81
N SER A 398 -16.87 31.07 25.75
CA SER A 398 -15.77 30.40 25.03
C SER A 398 -15.47 29.02 25.62
N MET A 399 -15.46 28.90 26.95
CA MET A 399 -15.29 27.62 27.63
C MET A 399 -16.45 26.66 27.35
N ASP A 400 -17.69 27.13 27.41
CA ASP A 400 -18.88 26.32 27.15
C ASP A 400 -18.89 25.80 25.71
N LYS A 401 -18.46 26.61 24.73
CA LYS A 401 -18.26 26.16 23.34
C LYS A 401 -17.23 25.02 23.23
N LYS A 402 -16.07 25.15 23.88
CA LYS A 402 -15.04 24.10 23.91
C LYS A 402 -15.55 22.82 24.57
N LEU A 403 -16.35 22.93 25.64
CA LEU A 403 -16.96 21.77 26.27
C LEU A 403 -17.97 21.08 25.33
N ALA A 404 -18.75 21.84 24.58
CA ALA A 404 -19.67 21.29 23.58
C ALA A 404 -18.91 20.58 22.44
N GLU A 405 -17.83 21.18 21.93
CA GLU A 405 -16.96 20.57 20.91
C GLU A 405 -16.34 19.24 21.39
N LEU A 406 -15.81 19.21 22.63
CA LEU A 406 -15.24 17.99 23.22
C LEU A 406 -16.30 16.90 23.42
N ARG A 407 -17.54 17.26 23.76
CA ARG A 407 -18.67 16.31 23.86
C ARG A 407 -19.03 15.75 22.49
N ALA A 408 -19.16 16.59 21.48
CA ALA A 408 -19.44 16.17 20.11
C ALA A 408 -18.33 15.25 19.56
N GLU A 409 -17.06 15.56 19.83
CA GLU A 409 -15.94 14.70 19.43
C GLU A 409 -15.96 13.36 20.17
N MET A 410 -16.32 13.34 21.45
CA MET A 410 -16.51 12.10 22.21
C MET A 410 -17.62 11.23 21.62
N GLU A 411 -18.77 11.80 21.28
CA GLU A 411 -19.88 11.10 20.63
C GLU A 411 -19.48 10.56 19.25
N ARG A 412 -18.77 11.37 18.45
CA ARG A 412 -18.23 10.98 17.15
C ARG A 412 -17.31 9.75 17.29
N LEU A 413 -16.38 9.79 18.23
CA LEU A 413 -15.47 8.68 18.50
C LEU A 413 -16.19 7.42 19.01
N GLN A 414 -17.27 7.56 19.79
CA GLN A 414 -18.08 6.43 20.22
C GLN A 414 -18.79 5.75 19.05
N VAL A 415 -19.37 6.54 18.14
CA VAL A 415 -20.00 6.03 16.91
C VAL A 415 -18.96 5.33 16.03
N GLU A 416 -17.78 5.92 15.86
CA GLU A 416 -16.68 5.29 15.10
C GLU A 416 -16.22 3.99 15.75
N ASN A 417 -16.07 3.96 17.08
CA ASN A 417 -15.69 2.76 17.80
C ASN A 417 -16.70 1.62 17.57
N ALA A 418 -18.00 1.91 17.68
CA ALA A 418 -19.07 0.94 17.41
C ALA A 418 -19.06 0.45 15.95
N ALA A 419 -18.84 1.37 15.00
CA ALA A 419 -18.73 1.02 13.58
C ALA A 419 -17.51 0.13 13.28
N GLU A 420 -16.38 0.39 13.93
CA GLU A 420 -15.18 -0.46 13.82
C GLU A 420 -15.39 -1.85 14.44
N TRP A 421 -16.08 -1.94 15.57
CA TRP A 421 -16.49 -3.24 16.13
C TRP A 421 -17.35 -4.04 15.14
N GLY A 422 -18.35 -3.42 14.52
CA GLY A 422 -19.17 -4.08 13.50
C GLY A 422 -18.40 -4.44 12.23
N ARG A 423 -17.40 -3.63 11.83
CA ARG A 423 -16.47 -3.98 10.72
C ARG A 423 -15.62 -5.19 11.08
N ARG A 424 -15.07 -5.22 12.29
CA ARG A 424 -14.23 -6.31 12.78
C ARG A 424 -14.99 -7.64 12.79
N GLU A 425 -16.22 -7.65 13.31
CA GLU A 425 -17.06 -8.85 13.35
C GLU A 425 -17.34 -9.38 11.94
N ARG A 426 -17.71 -8.51 11.00
CA ARG A 426 -17.90 -8.91 9.59
C ARG A 426 -16.62 -9.51 9.00
N LEU A 427 -15.47 -8.87 9.17
CA LEU A 427 -14.20 -9.40 8.68
C LEU A 427 -13.83 -10.75 9.34
N GLU A 428 -14.15 -10.94 10.61
CA GLU A 428 -13.93 -12.21 11.31
C GLU A 428 -14.82 -13.33 10.74
N THR A 429 -16.10 -13.04 10.45
CA THR A 429 -16.99 -14.01 9.81
C THR A 429 -16.54 -14.35 8.37
N GLU A 430 -16.13 -13.36 7.58
CA GLU A 430 -15.58 -13.56 6.23
C GLU A 430 -14.28 -14.37 6.27
N LYS A 431 -13.38 -14.07 7.22
CA LYS A 431 -12.16 -14.85 7.44
C LYS A 431 -12.49 -16.33 7.69
N LEU A 432 -13.41 -16.62 8.61
CA LEU A 432 -13.82 -17.99 8.91
C LEU A 432 -14.50 -18.69 7.71
N ALA A 433 -15.20 -17.94 6.85
CA ALA A 433 -15.76 -18.48 5.61
C ALA A 433 -14.65 -18.86 4.62
N LEU A 434 -13.70 -17.94 4.39
CA LEU A 434 -12.54 -18.18 3.53
C LEU A 434 -11.67 -19.34 4.03
N GLU A 435 -11.49 -19.50 5.34
CA GLU A 435 -10.76 -20.64 5.92
C GLU A 435 -11.44 -21.98 5.60
N ARG A 436 -12.77 -22.04 5.67
CA ARG A 436 -13.54 -23.25 5.30
C ARG A 436 -13.39 -23.56 3.82
N ASP A 437 -13.48 -22.56 2.95
CA ASP A 437 -13.35 -22.77 1.51
C ASP A 437 -11.91 -23.13 1.12
N ASN A 438 -10.90 -22.54 1.75
CA ASN A 438 -9.51 -22.93 1.56
C ASN A 438 -9.27 -24.39 1.95
N LYS A 439 -9.87 -24.85 3.07
CA LYS A 439 -9.83 -26.25 3.47
C LYS A 439 -10.45 -27.17 2.41
N LYS A 440 -11.61 -26.81 1.85
CA LYS A 440 -12.27 -27.59 0.78
C LYS A 440 -11.41 -27.65 -0.49
N LEU A 441 -10.81 -26.54 -0.89
CA LEU A 441 -9.93 -26.48 -2.08
C LEU A 441 -8.67 -27.32 -1.89
N ARG A 442 -8.08 -27.33 -0.68
CA ARG A 442 -6.93 -28.20 -0.37
C ARG A 442 -7.30 -29.68 -0.49
N THR A 443 -8.42 -30.10 0.10
CA THR A 443 -8.88 -31.50 -0.03
C THR A 443 -9.15 -31.88 -1.49
N GLN A 444 -9.73 -30.98 -2.28
CA GLN A 444 -9.94 -31.22 -3.72
C GLN A 444 -8.63 -31.33 -4.50
N ALA A 445 -7.63 -30.50 -4.16
CA ALA A 445 -6.31 -30.58 -4.76
C ALA A 445 -5.63 -31.91 -4.43
N GLU A 446 -5.68 -32.34 -3.17
CA GLU A 446 -5.16 -33.63 -2.71
C GLU A 446 -5.84 -34.81 -3.44
N ASP A 447 -7.17 -34.79 -3.58
CA ASP A 447 -7.92 -35.82 -4.31
C ASP A 447 -7.51 -35.91 -5.79
N LEU A 448 -7.33 -34.75 -6.45
CA LEU A 448 -6.90 -34.71 -7.85
C LEU A 448 -5.44 -35.16 -8.03
N GLU A 449 -4.57 -34.79 -7.11
CA GLU A 449 -3.18 -35.27 -7.08
C GLU A 449 -3.11 -36.79 -6.89
N GLU A 450 -3.93 -37.35 -5.99
CA GLU A 450 -4.02 -38.79 -5.79
C GLU A 450 -4.54 -39.50 -7.05
N GLN A 451 -5.56 -38.94 -7.71
CA GLN A 451 -6.06 -39.47 -8.98
C GLN A 451 -4.99 -39.46 -10.07
N LEU A 452 -4.23 -38.37 -10.19
CA LEU A 452 -3.11 -38.28 -11.13
C LEU A 452 -2.00 -39.29 -10.79
N ALA A 453 -1.64 -39.43 -9.51
CA ALA A 453 -0.66 -40.41 -9.07
C ALA A 453 -1.13 -41.85 -9.37
N LYS A 454 -2.41 -42.15 -9.14
CA LYS A 454 -3.02 -43.44 -9.47
C LYS A 454 -2.96 -43.71 -10.97
N LYS A 455 -3.31 -42.73 -11.81
CA LYS A 455 -3.22 -42.84 -13.28
C LYS A 455 -1.78 -43.05 -13.75
N ARG A 456 -0.81 -42.34 -13.17
CA ARG A 456 0.62 -42.55 -13.46
C ARG A 456 1.08 -43.97 -13.10
N ARG A 457 0.71 -44.49 -11.93
CA ARG A 457 1.02 -45.87 -11.54
C ARG A 457 0.40 -46.89 -12.48
N GLN A 458 -0.87 -46.69 -12.86
CA GLN A 458 -1.58 -47.57 -13.81
C GLN A 458 -0.89 -47.58 -15.19
N ALA A 459 -0.52 -46.41 -15.71
CA ALA A 459 0.20 -46.29 -16.97
C ALA A 459 1.58 -46.97 -16.88
N ALA A 460 2.32 -46.76 -15.79
CA ALA A 460 3.60 -47.42 -15.57
C ALA A 460 3.48 -48.95 -15.50
N SER A 461 2.46 -49.48 -14.80
CA SER A 461 2.24 -50.93 -14.75
C SER A 461 1.86 -51.53 -16.10
N ALA A 462 1.07 -50.81 -16.92
CA ALA A 462 0.72 -51.26 -18.26
C ALA A 462 1.95 -51.31 -19.18
N LEU A 463 2.80 -50.28 -19.12
CA LEU A 463 4.06 -50.26 -19.88
C LEU A 463 5.03 -51.36 -19.42
N ASP A 464 5.11 -51.67 -18.12
CA ASP A 464 5.94 -52.77 -17.60
C ASP A 464 5.44 -54.14 -18.07
N THR A 465 4.11 -54.36 -18.12
CA THR A 465 3.54 -55.60 -18.67
C THR A 465 3.82 -55.74 -20.16
N ASP A 466 3.68 -54.66 -20.94
CA ASP A 466 3.95 -54.66 -22.38
C ASP A 466 5.44 -54.90 -22.66
N LEU A 467 6.32 -54.26 -21.88
CA LEU A 467 7.76 -54.44 -21.99
C LEU A 467 8.16 -55.90 -21.72
N LYS A 468 7.61 -56.53 -20.68
CA LYS A 468 7.84 -57.96 -20.37
C LYS A 468 7.31 -58.88 -21.47
N ALA A 469 6.16 -58.57 -22.05
CA ALA A 469 5.61 -59.31 -23.17
C ALA A 469 6.53 -59.23 -24.40
N ILE A 470 6.93 -58.01 -24.80
CA ILE A 470 7.85 -57.79 -25.93
C ILE A 470 9.20 -58.46 -25.69
N GLN A 471 9.73 -58.40 -24.46
CA GLN A 471 10.97 -59.09 -24.10
C GLN A 471 10.86 -60.61 -24.27
N SER A 472 9.73 -61.19 -23.86
CA SER A 472 9.48 -62.63 -23.99
C SER A 472 9.35 -63.04 -25.46
N GLU A 473 8.62 -62.26 -26.26
CA GLU A 473 8.50 -62.50 -27.70
C GLU A 473 9.86 -62.38 -28.41
N LEU A 474 10.66 -61.37 -28.07
CA LEU A 474 12.00 -61.19 -28.63
C LEU A 474 12.92 -62.36 -28.28
N PHE A 475 12.82 -62.90 -27.06
CA PHE A 475 13.56 -64.08 -26.65
C PHE A 475 13.18 -65.31 -27.49
N GLU A 476 11.87 -65.58 -27.66
CA GLU A 476 11.39 -66.69 -28.49
C GLU A 476 11.79 -66.52 -29.97
N ARG A 477 11.66 -65.31 -30.54
CA ARG A 477 12.12 -65.02 -31.91
C ARG A 477 13.62 -65.29 -32.07
N ASN A 478 14.44 -64.91 -31.09
CA ASN A 478 15.88 -65.17 -31.13
C ASN A 478 16.20 -66.68 -31.07
N LYS A 479 15.44 -67.44 -30.29
CA LYS A 479 15.54 -68.89 -30.20
C LYS A 479 15.13 -69.56 -31.53
N GLU A 480 13.97 -69.20 -32.08
CA GLU A 480 13.52 -69.63 -33.41
C GLU A 480 14.58 -69.35 -34.48
N LEU A 481 15.20 -68.17 -34.42
CA LEU A 481 16.25 -67.75 -35.36
C LEU A 481 17.52 -68.59 -35.19
N ALA A 482 17.92 -68.93 -33.97
CA ALA A 482 19.04 -69.84 -33.71
C ALA A 482 18.76 -71.25 -34.25
N ASP A 483 17.54 -71.77 -34.05
CA ASP A 483 17.11 -73.07 -34.58
C ASP A 483 17.14 -73.07 -36.12
N LEU A 484 16.62 -72.02 -36.76
CA LEU A 484 16.69 -71.85 -38.21
C LEU A 484 18.13 -71.80 -38.73
N ARG A 485 19.04 -71.11 -38.02
CA ARG A 485 20.48 -71.11 -38.37
C ARG A 485 21.07 -72.52 -38.28
N HIS A 486 20.71 -73.30 -37.26
CA HIS A 486 21.17 -74.68 -37.11
C HIS A 486 20.66 -75.58 -38.24
N VAL A 487 19.36 -75.51 -38.57
CA VAL A 487 18.77 -76.25 -39.69
C VAL A 487 19.40 -75.86 -41.02
N HIS A 488 19.59 -74.56 -41.27
CA HIS A 488 20.29 -74.07 -42.46
C HIS A 488 21.71 -74.62 -42.56
N ALA A 489 22.49 -74.63 -41.46
CA ALA A 489 23.83 -75.21 -41.45
C ALA A 489 23.82 -76.71 -41.76
N LYS A 490 22.85 -77.46 -41.22
CA LYS A 490 22.67 -78.89 -41.50
C LYS A 490 22.33 -79.15 -42.97
N LEU A 491 21.38 -78.39 -43.54
CA LEU A 491 21.01 -78.47 -44.96
C LEU A 491 22.18 -78.09 -45.86
N LYS A 492 22.96 -77.06 -45.51
CA LYS A 492 24.17 -76.68 -46.24
C LYS A 492 25.18 -77.83 -46.28
N LYS A 493 25.40 -78.53 -45.15
CA LYS A 493 26.29 -79.69 -45.09
C LYS A 493 25.77 -80.84 -45.97
N GLN A 494 24.47 -81.17 -45.89
CA GLN A 494 23.85 -82.19 -46.75
C GLN A 494 23.97 -81.84 -48.24
N PHE A 495 23.78 -80.57 -48.60
CA PHE A 495 23.95 -80.10 -49.97
C PHE A 495 25.39 -80.26 -50.44
N GLN A 496 26.38 -79.95 -49.60
CA GLN A 496 27.80 -80.17 -49.91
C GLN A 496 28.13 -81.66 -50.08
N GLU A 497 27.61 -82.52 -49.21
CA GLU A 497 27.75 -83.99 -49.33
C GLU A 497 27.16 -84.49 -50.66
N LYS A 498 25.93 -84.07 -51.01
CA LYS A 498 25.31 -84.43 -52.31
C LYS A 498 26.06 -83.89 -53.51
N THR A 499 26.62 -82.69 -53.41
CA THR A 499 27.47 -82.11 -54.46
C THR A 499 28.73 -82.95 -54.67
N ALA A 500 29.35 -83.42 -53.58
CA ALA A 500 30.53 -84.29 -53.64
C ALA A 500 30.18 -85.70 -54.18
N GLU A 501 29.06 -86.28 -53.76
CA GLU A 501 28.54 -87.54 -54.31
C GLU A 501 28.31 -87.43 -55.82
N LEU A 502 27.65 -86.35 -56.27
CA LEU A 502 27.41 -86.07 -57.69
C LEU A 502 28.74 -85.92 -58.45
N ALA A 503 29.72 -85.20 -57.90
CA ALA A 503 31.04 -85.09 -58.52
C ALA A 503 31.73 -86.47 -58.66
N HIS A 504 31.58 -87.37 -57.69
CA HIS A 504 32.12 -88.72 -57.77
C HIS A 504 31.42 -89.57 -58.83
N THR A 505 30.08 -89.53 -58.92
CA THR A 505 29.33 -90.23 -59.97
C THR A 505 29.68 -89.67 -61.35
N ASN A 506 29.85 -88.36 -61.48
CA ASN A 506 30.26 -87.73 -62.75
C ASN A 506 31.63 -88.23 -63.22
N ARG A 507 32.63 -88.29 -62.32
CA ARG A 507 33.96 -88.87 -62.65
C ARG A 507 33.89 -90.33 -63.08
N ARG A 508 33.00 -91.13 -62.47
CA ARG A 508 32.77 -92.52 -62.90
C ARG A 508 32.18 -92.57 -64.30
N VAL A 509 31.19 -91.73 -64.59
CA VAL A 509 30.61 -91.61 -65.93
C VAL A 509 31.68 -91.20 -66.93
N GLU A 510 32.49 -90.17 -66.65
CA GLU A 510 33.62 -89.74 -67.48
C GLU A 510 34.63 -90.88 -67.74
N SER A 511 34.93 -91.70 -66.73
CA SER A 511 35.78 -92.89 -66.90
C SER A 511 35.15 -93.94 -67.81
N HIS A 512 33.87 -94.26 -67.62
CA HIS A 512 33.14 -95.18 -68.49
C HIS A 512 33.04 -94.64 -69.92
N GLU A 513 32.83 -93.34 -70.10
CA GLU A 513 32.86 -92.68 -71.40
C GLU A 513 34.23 -92.82 -72.08
N ALA A 514 35.32 -92.66 -71.33
CA ALA A 514 36.68 -92.84 -71.85
C ALA A 514 36.95 -94.31 -72.26
N GLU A 515 36.49 -95.28 -71.45
CA GLU A 515 36.59 -96.70 -71.78
C GLU A 515 35.77 -97.05 -73.03
N VAL A 516 34.55 -96.54 -73.14
CA VAL A 516 33.72 -96.69 -74.33
C VAL A 516 34.43 -96.09 -75.56
N LYS A 517 35.06 -94.92 -75.44
CA LYS A 517 35.85 -94.33 -76.53
C LYS A 517 37.04 -95.23 -76.92
N LYS A 518 37.75 -95.81 -75.96
CA LYS A 518 38.86 -96.75 -76.20
C LYS A 518 38.38 -98.04 -76.90
N LEU A 519 37.30 -98.63 -76.41
CA LEU A 519 36.68 -99.81 -77.02
C LEU A 519 36.22 -99.52 -78.45
N ARG A 520 35.60 -98.35 -78.68
CA ARG A 520 35.24 -97.90 -80.04
C ARG A 520 36.46 -97.82 -80.96
N LEU A 521 37.57 -97.23 -80.51
CA LEU A 521 38.80 -97.19 -81.30
C LEU A 521 39.38 -98.59 -81.59
N ARG A 522 39.39 -99.50 -80.61
CA ARG A 522 39.85 -100.88 -80.83
C ARG A 522 38.94 -101.63 -81.80
N VAL A 523 37.62 -101.40 -81.76
CA VAL A 523 36.68 -101.95 -82.74
C VAL A 523 37.01 -101.43 -84.14
N GLU A 524 37.30 -100.13 -84.32
CA GLU A 524 37.71 -99.60 -85.62
C GLU A 524 39.05 -100.17 -86.09
N GLU A 525 40.01 -100.39 -85.19
CA GLU A 525 41.28 -101.05 -85.52
C GLU A 525 41.09 -102.52 -85.92
N LEU A 526 40.29 -103.28 -85.17
CA LEU A 526 39.93 -104.68 -85.50
C LEU A 526 39.20 -104.77 -86.84
N LYS A 527 38.32 -103.81 -87.17
CA LYS A 527 37.68 -103.75 -88.49
C LYS A 527 38.71 -103.55 -89.61
N LYS A 528 39.74 -102.72 -89.37
CA LYS A 528 40.82 -102.51 -90.32
C LYS A 528 41.70 -103.75 -90.47
N GLU A 529 42.08 -104.40 -89.36
CA GLU A 529 42.81 -105.67 -89.35
C GLU A 529 42.01 -106.78 -90.05
N LEU A 530 40.69 -106.85 -89.83
CA LEU A 530 39.79 -107.78 -90.52
C LEU A 530 39.80 -107.52 -92.02
N GLY A 531 39.63 -106.27 -92.45
CA GLY A 531 39.72 -105.91 -93.88
C GLY A 531 41.06 -106.30 -94.51
N GLN A 532 42.18 -106.12 -93.79
CA GLN A 532 43.49 -106.56 -94.26
C GLN A 532 43.58 -108.10 -94.39
N ALA A 533 43.06 -108.84 -93.42
CA ALA A 533 43.05 -110.30 -93.48
C ALA A 533 42.14 -110.83 -94.60
N GLU A 534 41.02 -110.14 -94.87
CA GLU A 534 40.15 -110.40 -96.03
C GLU A 534 40.91 -110.17 -97.34
N ASP A 535 41.65 -109.06 -97.46
CA ASP A 535 42.49 -108.77 -98.63
C ASP A 535 43.59 -109.84 -98.83
N GLU A 536 44.25 -110.28 -97.76
CA GLU A 536 45.26 -111.37 -97.79
C GLU A 536 44.65 -112.71 -98.19
N LEU A 537 43.44 -113.01 -97.72
CA LEU A 537 42.70 -114.22 -98.10
C LEU A 537 42.33 -114.18 -99.59
N ASP A 538 41.89 -113.03 -100.10
CA ASP A 538 41.62 -112.83 -101.52
C ASP A 538 42.89 -112.95 -102.37
N GLU A 539 44.02 -112.46 -101.87
CA GLU A 539 45.33 -112.65 -102.50
C GLU A 539 45.74 -114.14 -102.52
N SER A 540 45.56 -114.86 -101.41
CA SER A 540 45.79 -116.31 -101.33
C SER A 540 44.86 -117.11 -102.25
N HIS A 541 43.57 -116.75 -102.31
CA HIS A 541 42.63 -117.34 -103.27
C HIS A 541 43.03 -117.02 -104.72
N ASN A 542 43.53 -115.83 -105.00
CA ASN A 542 44.07 -115.47 -106.32
C ASN A 542 45.33 -116.28 -106.65
N GLN A 543 46.23 -116.48 -105.69
CA GLN A 543 47.41 -117.35 -105.84
C GLN A 543 46.98 -118.80 -106.08
N THR A 544 46.01 -119.30 -105.32
CA THR A 544 45.42 -120.63 -105.49
C THR A 544 44.83 -120.77 -106.89
N ARG A 545 44.07 -119.79 -107.38
CA ARG A 545 43.55 -119.78 -108.76
C ARG A 545 44.67 -119.75 -109.81
N LYS A 546 45.78 -119.04 -109.57
CA LYS A 546 46.96 -119.04 -110.47
C LYS A 546 47.65 -120.40 -110.49
N LEU A 547 47.88 -120.99 -109.33
CA LEU A 547 48.45 -122.34 -109.20
C LEU A 547 47.54 -123.38 -109.82
N GLN A 548 46.21 -123.26 -109.66
CA GLN A 548 45.23 -124.14 -110.29
C GLN A 548 45.31 -124.06 -111.82
N ARG A 549 45.35 -122.85 -112.39
CA ARG A 549 45.55 -122.70 -113.84
C ARG A 549 46.88 -123.32 -114.31
N SER A 550 47.96 -123.11 -113.57
CA SER A 550 49.25 -123.75 -113.87
C SER A 550 49.19 -125.27 -113.76
N LEU A 551 48.44 -125.81 -112.80
CA LEU A 551 48.22 -127.24 -112.66
C LEU A 551 47.41 -127.79 -113.83
N ASP A 552 46.32 -127.12 -114.19
CA ASP A 552 45.47 -127.50 -115.33
C ASP A 552 46.28 -127.46 -116.65
N GLU A 553 47.14 -126.45 -116.85
CA GLU A 553 48.07 -126.38 -117.99
C GLU A 553 49.07 -127.56 -118.01
N GLN A 554 49.61 -127.95 -116.85
CA GLN A 554 50.50 -129.12 -116.73
C GLN A 554 49.75 -130.44 -116.96
N VAL A 555 48.51 -130.54 -116.48
CA VAL A 555 47.61 -131.67 -116.75
C VAL A 555 47.34 -131.75 -118.24
N GLU A 556 46.98 -130.65 -118.90
CA GLU A 556 46.77 -130.61 -120.36
C GLU A 556 48.06 -130.99 -121.11
N HIS A 557 49.23 -130.56 -120.64
CA HIS A 557 50.51 -131.00 -121.19
C HIS A 557 50.71 -132.52 -121.05
N THR A 558 50.35 -133.06 -119.89
CA THR A 558 50.43 -134.50 -119.60
C THR A 558 49.45 -135.28 -120.47
N GLU A 559 48.22 -134.81 -120.59
CA GLU A 559 47.18 -135.40 -121.45
C GLU A 559 47.59 -135.34 -122.93
N ASN A 560 48.17 -134.24 -123.40
CA ASN A 560 48.70 -134.15 -124.76
C ASN A 560 49.84 -135.13 -125.01
N LEU A 561 50.76 -135.31 -124.06
CA LEU A 561 51.79 -136.35 -124.13
C LEU A 561 51.18 -137.76 -124.11
N GLN A 562 50.10 -137.95 -123.36
CA GLN A 562 49.38 -139.21 -123.27
C GLN A 562 48.64 -139.55 -124.57
N VAL A 563 48.05 -138.57 -125.25
CA VAL A 563 47.48 -138.73 -126.60
C VAL A 563 48.58 -139.05 -127.63
N GLN A 564 49.77 -138.44 -127.53
CA GLN A 564 50.90 -138.80 -128.39
C GLN A 564 51.37 -140.25 -128.14
N LEU A 565 51.37 -140.71 -126.89
CA LEU A 565 51.64 -142.11 -126.55
C LEU A 565 50.58 -143.07 -127.11
N GLU A 566 49.30 -142.72 -127.05
CA GLU A 566 48.22 -143.53 -127.64
C GLU A 566 48.30 -143.57 -129.17
N HIS A 567 48.71 -142.48 -129.83
CA HIS A 567 48.90 -142.46 -131.28
C HIS A 567 50.08 -143.36 -131.72
N LEU A 568 51.16 -143.40 -130.94
CA LEU A 568 52.28 -144.32 -131.15
C LEU A 568 51.88 -145.78 -130.86
N GLN A 569 51.03 -146.03 -129.86
CA GLN A 569 50.50 -147.37 -129.57
C GLN A 569 49.52 -147.88 -130.65
N SER A 570 48.77 -146.97 -131.30
CA SER A 570 47.83 -147.32 -132.36
C SER A 570 48.53 -147.79 -133.65
N SER A 571 49.77 -147.38 -133.89
CA SER A 571 50.52 -147.78 -135.09
C SER A 571 51.24 -149.14 -134.99
N GLN A 572 51.36 -149.74 -133.79
CA GLN A 572 52.04 -151.03 -133.60
C GLN A 572 51.10 -152.26 -133.53
N ARG A 573 49.81 -152.10 -133.80
CA ARG A 573 48.79 -153.15 -133.55
C ARG A 573 48.30 -153.87 -134.82
N SER A 574 49.21 -154.39 -135.65
CA SER A 574 48.85 -155.29 -136.78
C SER A 574 49.95 -156.32 -137.11
N GLY A 575 50.06 -157.37 -136.30
CA GLY A 575 50.80 -158.59 -136.67
C GLY A 575 51.39 -159.39 -135.51
N VAL A 576 50.81 -160.59 -135.26
CA VAL A 576 51.42 -161.78 -134.63
C VAL A 576 51.23 -162.01 -133.10
N THR A 577 50.23 -162.86 -132.81
CA THR A 577 50.11 -164.03 -131.90
C THR A 577 50.52 -164.04 -130.41
N PHE A 578 49.49 -164.33 -129.57
CA PHE A 578 49.34 -165.37 -128.52
C PHE A 578 50.30 -165.47 -127.30
N GLY A 579 49.71 -165.47 -126.08
CA GLY A 579 50.16 -166.34 -124.97
C GLY A 579 50.20 -165.77 -123.53
N ASN A 580 49.10 -165.96 -122.78
CA ASN A 580 48.96 -166.31 -121.33
C ASN A 580 49.72 -165.62 -120.16
N SER A 581 48.90 -165.20 -119.17
CA SER A 581 48.94 -165.52 -117.72
C SER A 581 49.56 -164.59 -116.64
N THR A 582 48.68 -164.18 -115.71
CA THR A 582 48.78 -164.11 -114.22
C THR A 582 49.42 -162.93 -113.46
N LEU A 583 48.60 -162.43 -112.48
CA LEU A 583 48.89 -162.15 -111.05
C LEU A 583 49.45 -160.78 -110.56
N ILE A 584 48.76 -160.26 -109.51
CA ILE A 584 49.28 -159.83 -108.18
C ILE A 584 49.31 -158.31 -107.78
N THR A 585 48.44 -158.00 -106.80
CA THR A 585 48.54 -157.15 -105.56
C THR A 585 48.59 -155.62 -105.50
N ARG A 586 47.96 -155.15 -104.39
CA ARG A 586 48.36 -154.09 -103.41
C ARG A 586 48.09 -152.63 -103.80
N GLN A 587 47.71 -151.69 -102.93
CA GLN A 587 47.46 -151.63 -101.48
C GLN A 587 46.73 -150.28 -101.19
N SER A 588 45.93 -150.24 -100.11
CA SER A 588 45.38 -149.09 -99.36
C SER A 588 44.39 -148.13 -100.04
#